data_AF-A0A9E7RU41-F1
#
_entry.id   AF-A0A9E7RU41-F1
#
_cell.length_a   1.000
_cell.length_b   1.000
_cell.length_c   1.000
_cell.angle_alpha   90.00
_cell.angle_beta   90.00
_cell.angle_gamma   90.00
#
_symmetry.space_group_name_H-M   'P 1'
#
loop_
_entity.id
_entity.type
_entity.pdbx_description
1 polymer ?
#
loop_
_entity_poly.entity_id
_entity_poly.type
_entity_poly.pdbx_seq_one_letter_code
_entity_poly.pdbx_strand_id
1 'polypeptide(L)'
;MKTLVSNLRGRCLFDAAMKTQIDGLISVQSENFNDSCLEKFIKGGVIVIGTQNPVKAAKKISEVIRGAKKHGEVYVAADGSGLGSILSFIGYRECVDAVYTCFADSAVRMPPLKLDISDTKLRILEALENESLNAVLISREVGISRAMVYKHLAGLIEMGLVKQSEMFDRYFITDAGKLVII
;
A
#
# COMPACT_ATOMS: atom_id res chain seq x y z
N MET A 1 -5.97 12.65 8.56
CA MET A 1 -5.11 11.86 9.46
C MET A 1 -4.69 10.61 8.72
N LYS A 2 -3.41 10.26 8.72
CA LYS A 2 -2.86 9.04 8.12
C LYS A 2 -2.75 7.96 9.18
N THR A 3 -3.47 6.86 9.03
CA THR A 3 -3.52 5.78 10.03
C THR A 3 -2.90 4.50 9.46
N LEU A 4 -1.97 3.88 10.18
CA LEU A 4 -1.46 2.55 9.85
C LEU A 4 -2.19 1.50 10.70
N VAL A 5 -2.81 0.52 10.05
CA VAL A 5 -3.35 -0.67 10.73
C VAL A 5 -2.40 -1.83 10.45
N SER A 6 -1.77 -2.39 11.49
CA SER A 6 -0.67 -3.32 11.28
C SER A 6 -0.56 -4.41 12.32
N ASN A 7 -0.13 -5.60 11.89
CA ASN A 7 0.39 -6.63 12.79
C ASN A 7 1.92 -6.80 12.68
N LEU A 8 2.60 -5.90 11.95
CA LEU A 8 4.06 -5.87 11.86
C LEU A 8 4.68 -5.47 13.19
N ARG A 9 5.96 -5.83 13.34
CA ARG A 9 6.78 -5.48 14.50
C ARG A 9 8.18 -5.05 14.07
N GLY A 10 8.91 -4.46 15.03
CA GLY A 10 10.33 -4.14 14.87
C GLY A 10 10.60 -3.23 13.67
N ARG A 11 11.63 -3.58 12.90
CA ARG A 11 12.13 -2.76 11.79
C ARG A 11 11.12 -2.60 10.65
N CYS A 12 10.38 -3.65 10.33
CA CYS A 12 9.35 -3.61 9.29
C CYS A 12 8.19 -2.66 9.65
N LEU A 13 7.75 -2.64 10.92
CA LEU A 13 6.74 -1.69 11.37
C LEU A 13 7.24 -0.25 11.27
N PHE A 14 8.48 -0.01 11.72
CA PHE A 14 9.10 1.32 11.64
C PHE A 14 9.23 1.79 10.19
N ASP A 15 9.71 0.93 9.29
CA ASP A 15 9.87 1.27 7.88
C ASP A 15 8.52 1.57 7.20
N ALA A 16 7.48 0.78 7.48
CA ALA A 16 6.12 1.05 7.01
C ALA A 16 5.61 2.41 7.51
N ALA A 17 5.78 2.71 8.80
CA ALA A 17 5.36 3.97 9.41
C ALA A 17 6.08 5.19 8.79
N MET A 18 7.37 5.08 8.51
CA MET A 18 8.15 6.14 7.87
C MET A 18 7.74 6.36 6.42
N LYS A 19 7.56 5.28 5.63
CA LYS A 19 7.13 5.36 4.23
C LYS A 19 5.74 5.97 4.04
N THR A 20 4.87 5.81 5.04
CA THR A 20 3.49 6.30 5.02
C THR A 20 3.30 7.64 5.75
N GLN A 21 4.28 8.06 6.56
CA GLN A 21 4.23 9.28 7.36
C GLN A 21 2.97 9.36 8.23
N ILE A 22 2.73 8.31 9.01
CA ILE A 22 1.49 8.15 9.79
C ILE A 22 1.38 9.13 10.96
N ASP A 23 0.15 9.55 11.23
CA ASP A 23 -0.24 10.28 12.43
C ASP A 23 -0.69 9.33 13.56
N GLY A 24 -1.15 8.12 13.19
CA GLY A 24 -1.70 7.15 14.12
C GLY A 24 -1.42 5.69 13.76
N LEU A 25 -1.31 4.84 14.78
CA LEU A 25 -1.05 3.41 14.65
C LEU A 25 -2.13 2.59 15.35
N ILE A 26 -2.71 1.62 14.65
CA ILE A 26 -3.61 0.61 15.22
C ILE A 26 -2.94 -0.75 15.09
N SER A 27 -2.51 -1.31 16.22
CA SER A 27 -1.82 -2.60 16.25
C SER A 27 -2.82 -3.75 16.36
N VAL A 28 -2.77 -4.69 15.43
CA VAL A 28 -3.65 -5.86 15.39
C VAL A 28 -2.86 -7.08 15.86
N GLN A 29 -3.33 -7.75 16.92
CA GLN A 29 -2.59 -8.84 17.56
C GLN A 29 -3.50 -10.06 17.80
N SER A 30 -2.98 -11.29 17.70
CA SER A 30 -3.75 -12.51 17.99
C SER A 30 -3.84 -12.84 19.49
N GLU A 31 -2.92 -12.32 20.31
CA GLU A 31 -2.86 -12.49 21.77
C GLU A 31 -2.29 -11.22 22.43
N ASN A 32 -2.38 -11.10 23.76
CA ASN A 32 -1.78 -10.00 24.53
C ASN A 32 -0.25 -10.13 24.51
N PHE A 33 0.39 -9.54 23.50
CA PHE A 33 1.83 -9.43 23.46
C PHE A 33 2.27 -8.07 24.01
N ASN A 34 3.45 -8.03 24.62
CA ASN A 34 4.06 -6.80 25.11
C ASN A 34 4.23 -5.78 23.98
N ASP A 35 3.83 -4.55 24.26
CA ASP A 35 3.83 -3.41 23.35
C ASP A 35 5.15 -3.26 22.60
N SER A 36 5.06 -3.00 21.30
CA SER A 36 6.23 -2.62 20.52
C SER A 36 6.65 -1.19 20.92
N CYS A 37 7.95 -0.90 20.94
CA CYS A 37 8.42 0.44 21.35
C CYS A 37 7.78 1.59 20.54
N LEU A 38 7.38 1.33 19.29
CA LEU A 38 6.78 2.32 18.41
C LEU A 38 5.40 2.79 18.87
N GLU A 39 4.61 1.91 19.48
CA GLU A 39 3.28 2.21 20.04
C GLU A 39 3.35 3.24 21.18
N LYS A 40 4.52 3.40 21.81
CA LYS A 40 4.76 4.41 22.86
C LYS A 40 4.93 5.81 22.30
N PHE A 41 5.29 5.95 21.02
CA PHE A 41 5.62 7.23 20.39
C PHE A 41 4.55 7.72 19.42
N ILE A 42 3.66 6.84 18.95
CA ILE A 42 2.59 7.18 18.00
C ILE A 42 1.24 7.01 18.68
N LYS A 43 0.35 7.99 18.52
CA LYS A 43 -1.02 7.91 19.04
C LYS A 43 -1.72 6.70 18.42
N GLY A 44 -2.35 5.88 19.24
CA GLY A 44 -2.82 4.61 18.74
C GLY A 44 -3.64 3.78 19.70
N GLY A 45 -4.00 2.59 19.22
CA GLY A 45 -4.73 1.60 20.01
C GLY A 45 -4.35 0.19 19.59
N VAL A 46 -4.55 -0.76 20.51
CA VAL A 46 -4.32 -2.19 20.26
C VAL A 46 -5.66 -2.89 20.07
N ILE A 47 -5.79 -3.68 19.01
CA ILE A 47 -6.94 -4.51 18.72
C ILE A 47 -6.53 -5.98 18.82
N VAL A 48 -7.07 -6.67 19.81
CA VAL A 48 -6.84 -8.11 20.01
C VAL A 48 -7.87 -8.94 19.24
N ILE A 49 -7.41 -9.84 18.38
CA ILE A 49 -8.20 -10.82 17.64
C ILE A 49 -8.18 -12.15 18.40
N GLY A 50 -8.97 -12.23 19.47
CA GLY A 50 -9.09 -13.41 20.33
C GLY A 50 -9.97 -14.53 19.75
N THR A 51 -9.90 -14.79 18.45
CA THR A 51 -10.72 -15.83 17.80
C THR A 51 -9.92 -16.59 16.75
N GLN A 52 -10.08 -17.92 16.75
CA GLN A 52 -9.53 -18.80 15.73
C GLN A 52 -10.42 -18.88 14.47
N ASN A 53 -11.59 -18.24 14.47
CA ASN A 53 -12.49 -18.23 13.32
C ASN A 53 -12.10 -17.09 12.36
N PRO A 54 -11.64 -17.39 11.13
CA PRO A 54 -11.14 -16.38 10.20
C PRO A 54 -12.21 -15.38 9.76
N VAL A 55 -13.49 -15.78 9.69
CA VAL A 55 -14.60 -14.89 9.34
C VAL A 55 -14.87 -13.88 10.45
N LYS A 56 -14.78 -14.31 11.72
CA LYS A 56 -14.91 -13.38 12.87
C LYS A 56 -13.73 -12.41 12.93
N ALA A 57 -12.51 -12.89 12.71
CA ALA A 57 -11.32 -12.05 12.61
C ALA A 57 -11.47 -10.99 11.50
N ALA A 58 -11.86 -11.42 10.30
CA ALA A 58 -12.09 -10.55 9.14
C ALA A 58 -13.13 -9.46 9.40
N LYS A 59 -14.26 -9.80 10.04
CA LYS A 59 -15.30 -8.82 10.41
C LYS A 59 -14.75 -7.75 11.34
N LYS A 60 -14.04 -8.16 12.39
CA LYS A 60 -13.44 -7.24 13.37
C LYS A 60 -12.40 -6.32 12.72
N ILE A 61 -11.54 -6.86 11.85
CA ILE A 61 -10.56 -6.06 11.09
C ILE A 61 -11.25 -5.07 10.15
N SER A 62 -12.32 -5.49 9.46
CA SER A 62 -13.09 -4.61 8.56
C SER A 62 -13.72 -3.45 9.32
N GLU A 63 -14.28 -3.70 10.51
CA GLU A 63 -14.84 -2.64 11.38
C GLU A 63 -13.77 -1.61 11.79
N VAL A 64 -12.58 -2.08 12.17
CA VAL A 64 -11.44 -1.21 12.52
C VAL A 64 -11.02 -0.35 11.34
N ILE A 65 -10.81 -0.94 10.18
CA ILE A 65 -10.40 -0.22 8.97
C ILE A 65 -11.45 0.81 8.56
N ARG A 66 -12.73 0.42 8.54
CA ARG A 66 -13.84 1.35 8.24
C ARG A 66 -13.94 2.49 9.24
N GLY A 67 -13.68 2.21 10.52
CA GLY A 67 -13.60 3.23 11.56
C GLY A 67 -12.49 4.23 11.25
N ALA A 68 -11.27 3.76 11.00
CA ALA A 68 -10.13 4.61 10.67
C ALA A 68 -10.36 5.44 9.39
N LYS A 69 -10.97 4.85 8.36
CA LYS A 69 -11.28 5.54 7.08
C LYS A 69 -12.18 6.76 7.25
N LYS A 70 -13.02 6.82 8.30
CA LYS A 70 -13.83 8.02 8.58
C LYS A 70 -12.99 9.24 8.96
N HIS A 71 -11.73 9.05 9.30
CA HIS A 71 -10.83 10.10 9.81
C HIS A 71 -9.68 10.44 8.83
N GLY A 72 -9.58 9.75 7.70
CA GLY A 72 -8.62 10.05 6.63
C GLY A 72 -8.06 8.80 5.96
N GLU A 73 -6.83 8.93 5.47
CA GLU A 73 -6.11 7.88 4.77
C GLU A 73 -5.78 6.72 5.71
N VAL A 74 -5.95 5.50 5.21
CA VAL A 74 -5.64 4.27 5.92
C VAL A 74 -4.66 3.46 5.11
N TYR A 75 -3.61 3.03 5.78
CA TYR A 75 -2.59 2.13 5.27
C TYR A 75 -2.69 0.82 6.06
N VAL A 76 -2.48 -0.30 5.38
CA VAL A 76 -2.37 -1.60 6.03
C VAL A 76 -0.97 -2.12 5.84
N ALA A 77 -0.33 -2.61 6.89
CA ALA A 77 0.93 -3.32 6.75
C ALA A 77 0.87 -4.64 7.51
N ALA A 78 1.13 -5.74 6.80
CA ALA A 78 0.88 -7.08 7.32
C ALA A 78 2.10 -7.99 7.19
N ASP A 79 2.27 -8.91 8.14
CA ASP A 79 3.24 -10.00 8.02
C ASP A 79 2.65 -11.17 7.19
N GLY A 80 3.48 -12.21 6.99
CA GLY A 80 3.07 -13.44 6.31
C GLY A 80 2.28 -14.44 7.18
N SER A 81 1.89 -14.09 8.41
CA SER A 81 1.13 -14.99 9.27
C SER A 81 -0.31 -15.16 8.79
N GLY A 82 -1.05 -16.11 9.37
CA GLY A 82 -2.48 -16.25 9.09
C GLY A 82 -3.30 -15.00 9.41
N LEU A 83 -2.96 -14.30 10.50
CA LEU A 83 -3.58 -13.02 10.84
C LEU A 83 -3.20 -11.93 9.84
N GLY A 84 -1.92 -11.84 9.48
CA GLY A 84 -1.42 -10.87 8.50
C GLY A 84 -2.06 -11.05 7.12
N SER A 85 -2.24 -12.31 6.69
CA SER A 85 -2.92 -12.64 5.43
C SER A 85 -4.38 -12.14 5.42
N ILE A 86 -5.13 -12.37 6.51
CA ILE A 86 -6.50 -11.86 6.65
C ILE A 86 -6.49 -10.32 6.70
N LEU A 87 -5.57 -9.72 7.45
CA LEU A 87 -5.45 -8.27 7.55
C LEU A 87 -5.20 -7.61 6.19
N SER A 88 -4.25 -8.14 5.42
CA SER A 88 -3.93 -7.70 4.06
C SER A 88 -5.14 -7.83 3.12
N PHE A 89 -5.79 -9.00 3.12
CA PHE A 89 -6.98 -9.24 2.32
C PHE A 89 -8.10 -8.24 2.61
N ILE A 90 -8.36 -7.97 3.90
CA ILE A 90 -9.39 -7.00 4.29
C ILE A 90 -8.96 -5.57 3.94
N GLY A 91 -7.68 -5.24 4.05
CA GLY A 91 -7.12 -3.98 3.54
C GLY A 91 -7.49 -3.74 2.08
N TYR A 92 -7.23 -4.72 1.21
CA TYR A 92 -7.63 -4.62 -0.20
C TYR A 92 -9.14 -4.50 -0.39
N ARG A 93 -9.91 -5.33 0.30
CA ARG A 93 -11.38 -5.33 0.18
C ARG A 93 -12.00 -3.99 0.57
N GLU A 94 -11.45 -3.33 1.58
CA GLU A 94 -11.93 -2.03 2.05
C GLU A 94 -11.32 -0.85 1.27
N CYS A 95 -10.53 -1.11 0.22
CA CYS A 95 -9.85 -0.11 -0.61
C CYS A 95 -9.08 0.90 0.24
N VAL A 96 -8.13 0.40 1.05
CA VAL A 96 -7.16 1.24 1.78
C VAL A 96 -6.16 1.86 0.80
N ASP A 97 -5.53 2.97 1.20
CA ASP A 97 -4.66 3.78 0.34
C ASP A 97 -3.40 3.03 -0.12
N ALA A 98 -2.86 2.16 0.74
CA ALA A 98 -1.90 1.14 0.33
C ALA A 98 -1.85 -0.04 1.30
N VAL A 99 -1.45 -1.19 0.76
CA VAL A 99 -1.13 -2.39 1.53
C VAL A 99 0.36 -2.66 1.42
N TYR A 100 1.01 -2.93 2.55
CA TYR A 100 2.43 -3.27 2.64
C TYR A 100 2.60 -4.68 3.20
N THR A 101 3.65 -5.36 2.74
CA THR A 101 4.13 -6.61 3.34
C THR A 101 5.56 -6.43 3.85
N CYS A 102 5.98 -7.24 4.82
CA CYS A 102 7.36 -7.27 5.29
C CYS A 102 8.18 -8.27 4.45
N PHE A 103 9.25 -7.79 3.81
CA PHE A 103 10.21 -8.61 3.10
C PHE A 103 11.63 -8.19 3.48
N ALA A 104 12.40 -9.10 4.08
CA ALA A 104 13.79 -8.85 4.52
C ALA A 104 13.96 -7.54 5.30
N ASP A 105 13.13 -7.32 6.33
CA ASP A 105 13.10 -6.11 7.17
C ASP A 105 12.67 -4.80 6.48
N SER A 106 12.18 -4.86 5.24
CA SER A 106 11.64 -3.73 4.49
C SER A 106 10.13 -3.88 4.28
N ALA A 107 9.40 -2.80 4.45
CA ALA A 107 7.99 -2.70 4.09
C ALA A 107 7.85 -2.47 2.58
N VAL A 108 7.41 -3.48 1.85
CA VAL A 108 7.20 -3.45 0.41
C VAL A 108 5.73 -3.16 0.12
N ARG A 109 5.44 -2.10 -0.65
CA ARG A 109 4.07 -1.80 -1.09
C ARG A 109 3.66 -2.88 -2.08
N MET A 110 2.54 -3.52 -1.81
CA MET A 110 1.96 -4.50 -2.71
C MET A 110 1.02 -3.81 -3.71
N PRO A 111 0.95 -4.33 -4.95
CA PRO A 111 0.01 -3.82 -5.95
C PRO A 111 -1.44 -4.14 -5.55
N PRO A 112 -2.44 -3.43 -6.11
CA PRO A 112 -3.85 -3.68 -5.80
C PRO A 112 -4.27 -5.11 -6.18
N LEU A 113 -5.15 -5.71 -5.38
CA LEU A 113 -5.61 -7.10 -5.57
C LEU A 113 -6.23 -7.36 -6.95
N LYS A 114 -6.99 -6.39 -7.48
CA LYS A 114 -7.53 -6.45 -8.84
C LYS A 114 -6.64 -5.66 -9.78
N LEU A 115 -5.78 -6.37 -10.52
CA LEU A 115 -4.94 -5.81 -11.58
C LEU A 115 -5.74 -5.65 -12.87
N ASP A 116 -6.66 -4.69 -12.89
CA ASP A 116 -7.37 -4.29 -14.12
C ASP A 116 -6.49 -3.31 -14.93
N ILE A 117 -5.36 -3.83 -15.41
CA ILE A 117 -4.40 -3.09 -16.23
C ILE A 117 -4.66 -3.40 -17.69
N SER A 118 -4.94 -2.34 -18.45
CA SER A 118 -5.01 -2.42 -19.90
C SER A 118 -3.61 -2.56 -20.51
N ASP A 119 -3.50 -3.16 -21.69
CA ASP A 119 -2.22 -3.30 -22.43
C ASP A 119 -1.47 -1.97 -22.55
N THR A 120 -2.19 -0.86 -22.78
CA THR A 120 -1.58 0.48 -22.83
C THR A 120 -0.94 0.90 -21.50
N LYS A 121 -1.56 0.59 -20.36
CA LYS A 121 -1.00 0.90 -19.04
C LYS A 121 0.22 0.01 -18.78
N LEU A 122 0.17 -1.26 -19.18
CA LEU A 122 1.29 -2.18 -19.05
C LEU A 122 2.51 -1.69 -19.84
N ARG A 123 2.32 -1.32 -21.11
CA ARG A 123 3.37 -0.74 -21.95
C ARG A 123 3.97 0.56 -21.40
N ILE A 124 3.16 1.36 -20.70
CA ILE A 124 3.67 2.55 -19.98
C ILE A 124 4.54 2.13 -18.79
N LEU A 125 4.15 1.11 -18.03
CA LEU A 125 4.98 0.59 -16.93
C LEU A 125 6.30 0.02 -17.44
N GLU A 126 6.27 -0.79 -18.50
CA GLU A 126 7.47 -1.33 -19.17
C GLU A 126 8.41 -0.21 -19.65
N ALA A 127 7.87 0.84 -20.27
CA ALA A 127 8.66 2.00 -20.68
C ALA A 127 9.33 2.73 -19.50
N LEU A 128 8.72 2.70 -18.31
CA LEU A 128 9.24 3.32 -17.10
C LEU A 128 10.16 2.40 -16.27
N GLU A 129 10.34 1.13 -16.67
CA GLU A 129 11.16 0.16 -15.93
C GLU A 129 12.64 0.57 -15.92
N ASN A 130 13.14 0.98 -17.08
CA ASN A 130 14.56 1.24 -17.31
C ASN A 130 14.97 2.66 -16.86
N GLU A 131 14.10 3.64 -17.05
CA GLU A 131 14.40 5.03 -16.71
C GLU A 131 13.14 5.86 -16.44
N SER A 132 13.34 7.00 -15.78
CA SER A 132 12.27 7.98 -15.56
C SER A 132 11.99 8.79 -16.82
N LEU A 133 10.73 8.87 -17.25
CA LEU A 133 10.35 9.55 -18.49
C LEU A 133 9.34 10.67 -18.23
N ASN A 134 9.29 11.66 -19.11
CA ASN A 134 8.19 12.63 -19.15
C ASN A 134 7.08 12.15 -20.11
N ALA A 135 5.92 12.81 -20.09
CA ALA A 135 4.78 12.40 -20.91
C ALA A 135 5.05 12.44 -22.43
N VAL A 136 5.98 13.28 -22.90
CA VAL A 136 6.36 13.36 -24.32
C VAL A 136 7.14 12.11 -24.73
N LEU A 137 8.09 11.67 -23.91
CA LEU A 137 8.87 10.47 -24.19
C LEU A 137 8.00 9.21 -24.11
N ILE A 138 7.15 9.09 -23.08
CA ILE A 138 6.20 7.97 -22.96
C ILE A 138 5.26 7.90 -24.18
N SER A 139 4.78 9.05 -24.66
CA SER A 139 3.92 9.13 -25.85
C SER A 139 4.60 8.56 -27.10
N ARG A 140 5.91 8.81 -27.27
CA ARG A 140 6.71 8.30 -28.39
C ARG A 140 6.98 6.81 -28.25
N GLU A 141 7.41 6.37 -27.07
CA GLU A 141 7.77 4.98 -26.79
C GLU A 141 6.55 4.04 -26.91
N VAL A 142 5.41 4.46 -26.35
CA VAL A 142 4.18 3.66 -26.34
C VAL A 142 3.33 3.87 -27.61
N GLY A 143 3.58 4.93 -28.38
CA GLY A 143 2.83 5.22 -29.60
C GLY A 143 1.38 5.64 -29.34
N ILE A 144 1.15 6.47 -28.32
CA ILE A 144 -0.17 7.02 -27.96
C ILE A 144 -0.10 8.54 -27.84
N SER A 145 -1.24 9.24 -27.91
CA SER A 145 -1.27 10.69 -27.75
C SER A 145 -0.86 11.13 -26.33
N ARG A 146 -0.29 12.33 -26.19
CA ARG A 146 0.05 12.90 -24.86
C ARG A 146 -1.16 12.97 -23.92
N ALA A 147 -2.35 13.27 -24.46
CA ALA A 147 -3.59 13.27 -23.68
C ALA A 147 -3.91 11.88 -23.09
N MET A 148 -3.69 10.82 -23.88
CA MET A 148 -3.85 9.45 -23.41
C MET A 148 -2.79 9.07 -22.38
N VAL A 149 -1.54 9.53 -22.55
CA VAL A 149 -0.48 9.34 -21.55
C VAL A 149 -0.90 9.90 -20.20
N TYR A 150 -1.33 11.17 -20.14
CA TYR A 150 -1.78 11.78 -18.88
C TYR A 150 -2.96 11.02 -18.24
N LYS A 151 -3.94 10.61 -19.05
CA LYS A 151 -5.07 9.81 -18.58
C LYS A 151 -4.62 8.48 -17.95
N HIS A 152 -3.72 7.76 -18.61
CA HIS A 152 -3.22 6.48 -18.10
C HIS A 152 -2.31 6.66 -16.88
N LEU A 153 -1.44 7.67 -16.88
CA LEU A 153 -0.57 7.99 -15.75
C LEU A 153 -1.37 8.37 -14.50
N ALA A 154 -2.45 9.14 -14.63
CA ALA A 154 -3.32 9.47 -13.51
C ALA A 154 -3.85 8.19 -12.83
N GLY A 155 -4.33 7.22 -13.62
CA GLY A 155 -4.79 5.94 -13.09
C GLY A 155 -3.67 5.08 -12.51
N LEU A 156 -2.47 5.09 -13.11
CA LEU A 156 -1.31 4.36 -12.57
C LEU A 156 -0.79 4.97 -11.25
N ILE A 157 -0.89 6.29 -11.10
CA ILE A 157 -0.56 7.02 -9.86
C ILE A 157 -1.58 6.70 -8.78
N GLU A 158 -2.88 6.71 -9.11
CA GLU A 158 -3.95 6.31 -8.19
C GLU A 158 -3.77 4.87 -7.68
N MET A 159 -3.37 3.96 -8.56
CA MET A 159 -3.03 2.57 -8.19
C MET A 159 -1.70 2.44 -7.43
N GLY A 160 -0.91 3.52 -7.34
CA GLY A 160 0.38 3.52 -6.66
C GLY A 160 1.52 2.83 -7.42
N LEU A 161 1.32 2.57 -8.71
CA LEU A 161 2.29 1.88 -9.58
C LEU A 161 3.29 2.86 -10.21
N VAL A 162 2.92 4.14 -10.28
CA VAL A 162 3.76 5.22 -10.78
C VAL A 162 3.77 6.38 -9.78
N LYS A 163 4.87 7.12 -9.71
CA LYS A 163 4.99 8.41 -9.01
C LYS A 163 5.47 9.49 -9.96
N GLN A 164 5.01 10.72 -9.75
CA GLN A 164 5.52 11.91 -10.45
C GLN A 164 6.50 12.64 -9.53
N SER A 165 7.63 13.08 -10.06
CA SER A 165 8.51 14.01 -9.36
C SER A 165 7.92 15.42 -9.42
N GLU A 166 7.83 16.07 -8.26
CA GLU A 166 7.33 17.45 -8.14
C GLU A 166 8.21 18.50 -8.85
N MET A 167 9.49 18.19 -9.08
CA MET A 167 10.45 19.18 -9.61
C MET A 167 10.68 19.11 -11.12
N PHE A 168 10.40 17.97 -11.78
CA PHE A 168 10.91 17.72 -13.13
C PHE A 168 9.90 17.15 -14.13
N ASP A 169 8.62 17.04 -13.79
CA ASP A 169 7.59 16.40 -14.64
C ASP A 169 8.02 15.03 -15.19
N ARG A 170 8.80 14.31 -14.40
CA ARG A 170 9.23 12.93 -14.69
C ARG A 170 8.40 11.95 -13.88
N TYR A 171 8.07 10.85 -14.52
CA TYR A 171 7.34 9.74 -13.94
C TYR A 171 8.32 8.59 -13.67
N PHE A 172 8.09 7.88 -12.58
CA PHE A 172 8.91 6.78 -12.08
C PHE A 172 8.00 5.60 -11.77
N ILE A 173 8.39 4.41 -12.21
CA ILE A 173 7.73 3.19 -11.74
C ILE A 173 8.06 2.97 -10.25
N THR A 174 7.07 2.53 -9.47
CA THR A 174 7.27 2.13 -8.07
C THR A 174 7.66 0.65 -7.99
N ASP A 175 8.12 0.18 -6.82
CA ASP A 175 8.32 -1.26 -6.61
C ASP A 175 7.02 -2.06 -6.83
N ALA A 176 5.86 -1.50 -6.44
CA ALA A 176 4.57 -2.10 -6.74
C ALA A 176 4.29 -2.16 -8.26
N GLY A 177 4.68 -1.13 -9.01
CA GLY A 177 4.61 -1.14 -10.48
C GLY A 177 5.52 -2.20 -11.10
N LYS A 178 6.75 -2.35 -10.59
CA LYS A 178 7.70 -3.38 -11.04
C LYS A 178 7.18 -4.80 -10.81
N LEU A 179 6.50 -5.03 -9.68
CA LEU A 179 5.87 -6.33 -9.42
C LEU A 179 4.76 -6.68 -10.42
N VAL A 180 4.15 -5.68 -11.06
CA VAL A 180 3.01 -5.88 -11.97
C VAL A 180 3.46 -6.19 -13.41
N ILE A 181 4.70 -5.88 -13.77
CA ILE A 181 5.26 -6.18 -15.10
C ILE A 181 5.99 -7.55 -15.14
N ILE A 182 5.97 -8.32 -14.04
CA ILE A 182 6.46 -9.71 -13.96
C ILE A 182 5.34 -10.67 -14.38
#